data_AF-A0A173VGL9-F1
#
_entry.id   AF-A0A173VGL9-F1
#
_cell.length_a   1.000
_cell.length_b   1.000
_cell.length_c   1.000
_cell.angle_alpha   90.00
_cell.angle_beta   90.00
_cell.angle_gamma   90.00
#
_symmetry.space_group_name_H-M   'P 1'
#
loop_
_entity.id
_entity.type
_entity.pdbx_description
1 polymer ?
#
loop_
_entity_poly.entity_id
_entity_poly.type
_entity_poly.pdbx_seq_one_letter_code
_entity_poly.pdbx_strand_id
1 'polypeptide(L)'
;MSKELELSGKTPLTKSDIEALSIDLLNPVLEGEVDPVSHVVKLKAMQETIKRTLDDDRMKDAVLSEIEKYGKERSWNGATVKIKETGVSYDHSNCNDPVYARLVEERMLLDAKIKEREAFLKTVPDNTTVIDDETGEIYTIHPAIRMAKMSYSITFNKK
;
A
#
# COMPACT_ATOMS: atom_id res chain seq x y z
N MET A 1 31.61 5.04 19.86
CA MET A 1 31.85 4.34 18.60
C MET A 1 30.49 3.89 18.11
N SER A 2 29.88 4.68 17.25
CA SER A 2 28.57 4.38 16.67
C SER A 2 28.71 3.11 15.84
N LYS A 3 28.05 2.02 16.22
CA LYS A 3 27.89 0.88 15.30
C LYS A 3 27.02 1.39 14.15
N GLU A 4 27.66 1.70 13.03
CA GLU A 4 26.94 2.00 11.81
C GLU A 4 26.27 0.72 11.29
N LEU A 5 25.12 0.88 10.65
CA LEU A 5 24.34 -0.22 10.09
C LEU A 5 25.11 -0.81 8.90
N GLU A 6 25.88 -1.88 9.15
CA GLU A 6 26.45 -2.71 8.10
C GLU A 6 25.52 -3.89 7.84
N LEU A 7 25.03 -4.06 6.61
CA LEU A 7 24.44 -5.33 6.19
C LEU A 7 25.57 -6.34 5.92
N SER A 8 26.31 -6.70 6.96
CA SER A 8 27.26 -7.81 6.94
C SER A 8 26.59 -9.05 7.52
N GLY A 9 25.70 -9.65 6.72
CA GLY A 9 24.96 -10.86 7.07
C GLY A 9 24.36 -11.51 5.84
N LYS A 10 24.24 -12.85 5.84
CA LYS A 10 23.66 -13.63 4.75
C LYS A 10 22.32 -13.00 4.32
N THR A 11 22.14 -12.77 3.02
CA THR A 11 20.88 -12.30 2.46
C THR A 11 19.73 -13.21 2.91
N PRO A 12 18.61 -12.68 3.41
CA PRO A 12 17.49 -13.51 3.83
C PRO A 12 16.81 -14.13 2.61
N LEU A 13 16.79 -15.46 2.54
CA LEU A 13 16.35 -16.21 1.36
C LEU A 13 15.02 -16.95 1.59
N THR A 14 14.67 -17.17 2.86
CA THR A 14 13.40 -17.75 3.28
C THR A 14 12.55 -16.76 4.06
N LYS A 15 11.25 -17.05 4.22
CA LYS A 15 10.35 -16.23 5.06
C LYS A 15 10.87 -16.12 6.50
N SER A 16 11.42 -17.21 7.04
CA SER A 16 11.99 -17.25 8.38
C SER A 16 13.26 -16.39 8.49
N ASP A 17 14.12 -16.39 7.47
CA ASP A 17 15.30 -15.51 7.47
C ASP A 17 14.91 -14.03 7.39
N ILE A 18 13.87 -13.71 6.62
CA ILE A 18 13.34 -12.34 6.52
C ILE A 18 12.80 -11.89 7.88
N GLU A 19 12.07 -12.75 8.58
CA GLU A 19 11.57 -12.47 9.92
C GLU A 19 12.70 -12.28 10.94
N ALA A 20 13.68 -13.18 10.96
CA ALA A 20 14.84 -13.09 11.84
C ALA A 20 15.62 -11.78 11.62
N LEU A 21 15.94 -11.43 10.38
CA LEU A 21 16.63 -10.17 10.07
C LEU A 21 15.78 -8.95 10.45
N SER A 22 14.46 -9.02 10.29
CA SER A 22 13.58 -7.91 10.67
C SER A 22 13.60 -7.66 12.18
N ILE A 23 13.66 -8.74 12.98
CA ILE A 23 13.81 -8.67 14.44
C ILE A 23 15.19 -8.09 14.79
N ASP A 24 16.25 -8.56 14.15
CA ASP A 24 17.61 -8.06 14.38
C ASP A 24 17.75 -6.57 14.04
N LEU A 25 17.05 -6.07 13.01
CA LEU A 25 17.02 -4.65 12.66
C LEU A 25 16.17 -3.81 13.63
N LEU A 26 15.26 -4.44 14.36
CA LEU A 26 14.36 -3.78 15.31
C LEU A 26 14.98 -3.71 16.72
N ASN A 27 15.66 -4.76 17.16
CA ASN A 27 16.17 -4.89 18.53
C ASN A 27 17.05 -3.71 18.98
N PRO A 28 18.04 -3.22 18.20
CA PRO A 28 18.87 -2.09 18.63
C PRO A 28 18.04 -0.82 18.93
N VAL A 29 16.91 -0.64 18.26
CA VAL A 29 15.98 0.48 18.52
C VAL A 29 15.22 0.24 19.82
N LEU A 30 14.70 -0.97 20.03
CA LEU A 30 13.94 -1.34 21.23
C LEU A 30 14.80 -1.39 22.50
N GLU A 31 16.06 -1.79 22.36
CA GLU A 31 17.06 -1.86 23.42
C GLU A 31 17.68 -0.48 23.71
N GLY A 32 17.35 0.54 22.92
CA GLY A 32 17.84 1.91 23.09
C GLY A 32 19.30 2.10 22.68
N GLU A 33 19.88 1.18 21.90
CA GLU A 33 21.25 1.24 21.42
C GLU A 33 21.43 2.25 20.27
N VAL A 34 20.37 2.49 19.48
CA VAL A 34 20.37 3.44 18.35
C VAL A 34 19.20 4.40 18.40
N ASP A 35 19.42 5.62 17.91
CA ASP A 35 18.35 6.62 17.79
C ASP A 35 17.30 6.17 16.75
N PRO A 36 16.00 6.07 17.12
CA PRO A 36 14.95 5.58 16.24
C PRO A 36 14.80 6.37 14.93
N VAL A 37 14.97 7.70 14.99
CA VAL A 37 14.76 8.59 13.83
C VAL A 37 15.83 8.37 12.78
N SER A 38 17.10 8.42 13.19
CA SER A 38 18.22 8.20 12.28
C SER A 38 18.22 6.77 11.72
N HIS A 39 17.84 5.77 12.53
CA HIS A 39 17.77 4.37 12.10
C HIS A 39 16.68 4.16 11.05
N VAL A 40 15.45 4.64 11.30
CA VAL A 40 14.34 4.46 10.35
C VAL A 40 14.57 5.21 9.04
N VAL A 41 15.22 6.38 9.08
CA VAL A 41 15.58 7.14 7.87
C VAL A 41 16.57 6.34 7.01
N LYS A 42 17.57 5.70 7.62
CA LYS A 42 18.54 4.84 6.91
C LYS A 42 17.85 3.63 6.29
N LEU A 43 17.04 2.90 7.07
CA LEU A 43 16.28 1.76 6.58
C LEU A 43 15.36 2.15 5.41
N LYS A 44 14.68 3.30 5.52
CA LYS A 44 13.82 3.80 4.46
C LYS A 44 14.61 4.15 3.19
N ALA A 45 15.79 4.75 3.31
CA ALA A 45 16.66 5.06 2.18
C ALA A 45 17.11 3.78 1.45
N MET A 46 17.46 2.73 2.21
CA MET A 46 17.80 1.42 1.66
C MET A 46 16.62 0.76 0.95
N GLN A 47 15.44 0.78 1.58
CA GLN A 47 14.21 0.27 0.98
C GLN A 47 13.94 0.95 -0.36
N GLU A 48 14.03 2.28 -0.42
CA GLU A 48 13.77 3.05 -1.63
C GLU A 48 14.82 2.77 -2.72
N THR A 49 16.08 2.56 -2.33
CA THR A 49 17.16 2.19 -3.24
C THR A 49 16.92 0.82 -3.87
N ILE A 50 16.64 -0.20 -3.04
CA ILE A 50 16.36 -1.56 -3.52
C ILE A 50 15.12 -1.57 -4.41
N LYS A 51 14.05 -0.88 -3.99
CA LYS A 51 12.82 -0.76 -4.78
C LYS A 51 13.10 -0.16 -6.15
N ARG A 52 13.82 0.97 -6.23
CA ARG A 52 14.17 1.60 -7.51
C ARG A 52 14.96 0.67 -8.42
N THR A 53 15.90 -0.11 -7.88
CA THR A 53 16.66 -1.09 -8.66
C THR A 53 15.78 -2.22 -9.20
N LEU A 54 14.85 -2.74 -8.39
CA LEU A 54 13.91 -3.79 -8.83
C LEU A 54 12.86 -3.28 -9.83
N ASP A 55 12.49 -2.00 -9.72
CA ASP A 55 11.54 -1.33 -10.62
C ASP A 55 12.20 -0.84 -11.92
N ASP A 56 13.54 -0.82 -12.02
CA ASP A 56 14.28 -0.41 -13.23
C ASP A 56 14.04 -1.41 -14.36
N ASP A 57 13.59 -0.91 -15.52
CA ASP A 57 13.25 -1.76 -16.66
C ASP A 57 14.44 -2.57 -17.18
N ARG A 58 15.67 -2.03 -17.07
CA ARG A 58 16.89 -2.78 -17.46
C ARG A 58 17.11 -4.00 -16.58
N MET A 59 16.78 -3.89 -15.29
CA MET A 59 16.87 -5.01 -14.35
C MET A 59 15.79 -6.05 -14.64
N LYS A 60 14.56 -5.61 -14.90
CA LYS A 60 13.45 -6.49 -15.28
C LYS A 60 13.76 -7.25 -16.57
N ASP A 61 14.19 -6.56 -17.61
CA ASP A 61 14.51 -7.15 -18.91
C ASP A 61 15.63 -8.20 -18.78
N ALA A 62 16.66 -7.92 -17.98
CA ALA A 62 17.73 -8.87 -17.72
C ALA A 62 17.23 -10.13 -17.01
N VAL A 63 16.35 -10.00 -16.02
CA VAL A 63 15.76 -11.14 -15.29
C VAL A 63 14.81 -11.94 -16.18
N LEU A 64 13.96 -11.28 -16.97
CA LEU A 64 13.05 -11.93 -17.91
C LEU A 64 13.82 -12.75 -18.95
N SER A 65 14.80 -12.11 -19.61
CA SER A 65 15.66 -12.76 -20.61
C SER A 65 16.40 -13.98 -20.06
N GLU A 66 16.78 -13.95 -18.78
CA GLU A 66 17.41 -15.08 -18.11
C GLU A 66 16.42 -16.21 -17.80
N ILE A 67 15.20 -15.91 -17.36
CA ILE A 67 14.18 -16.93 -17.05
C ILE A 67 13.66 -17.62 -18.31
N GLU A 68 13.55 -16.90 -19.43
CA GLU A 68 13.08 -17.45 -20.72
C GLU A 68 13.94 -18.63 -21.19
N LYS A 69 15.24 -18.65 -20.84
CA LYS A 69 16.15 -19.78 -21.12
C LYS A 69 15.73 -21.08 -20.42
N TYR A 70 14.93 -20.98 -19.36
CA TYR A 70 14.42 -22.09 -18.55
C TYR A 70 12.91 -22.30 -18.73
N GLY A 71 12.28 -21.61 -19.69
CA GLY A 71 10.84 -21.65 -19.95
C GLY A 71 10.13 -20.43 -19.41
N LYS A 72 9.33 -20.59 -18.33
CA LYS A 72 8.57 -19.48 -17.72
C LYS A 72 8.81 -19.30 -16.23
N GLU A 73 9.63 -20.16 -15.62
CA GLU A 73 9.94 -20.09 -14.20
C GLU A 73 11.33 -20.62 -13.90
N ARG A 74 11.93 -20.08 -12.83
CA ARG A 74 13.22 -20.54 -12.32
C ARG A 74 13.23 -20.42 -10.80
N SER A 75 13.65 -21.49 -10.13
CA SER A 75 13.89 -21.48 -8.69
C SER A 75 15.36 -21.24 -8.38
N TRP A 76 15.65 -20.44 -7.36
CA TRP A 76 16.99 -20.17 -6.86
C TRP A 76 16.95 -19.95 -5.34
N ASN A 77 17.72 -20.75 -4.60
CA ASN A 77 17.91 -20.62 -3.15
C ASN A 77 16.63 -20.33 -2.34
N GLY A 78 15.59 -21.14 -2.50
CA GLY A 78 14.35 -21.00 -1.73
C GLY A 78 13.34 -19.97 -2.27
N ALA A 79 13.68 -19.24 -3.34
CA ALA A 79 12.78 -18.38 -4.07
C ALA A 79 12.44 -18.95 -5.45
N THR A 80 11.23 -18.70 -5.95
CA THR A 80 10.82 -19.02 -7.33
C THR A 80 10.43 -17.74 -8.05
N VAL A 81 11.08 -17.47 -9.18
CA VAL A 81 10.76 -16.34 -10.06
C VAL A 81 10.00 -16.87 -11.26
N LYS A 82 8.82 -16.29 -11.54
CA LYS A 82 7.95 -16.71 -12.65
C LYS A 82 7.62 -15.53 -13.55
N ILE A 83 7.67 -15.73 -14.86
CA ILE A 83 7.15 -14.80 -15.85
C ILE A 83 5.62 -14.87 -15.78
N LYS A 84 4.98 -13.74 -15.53
CA LYS A 84 3.52 -13.58 -15.53
C LYS A 84 3.17 -12.25 -16.18
N GLU A 85 2.01 -12.21 -16.83
CA GLU A 85 1.41 -10.94 -17.25
C GLU A 85 0.99 -10.17 -16.00
N THR A 86 1.43 -8.93 -15.88
CA THR A 86 1.06 -8.02 -14.79
C THR A 86 0.41 -6.78 -15.38
N GLY A 87 -0.52 -6.16 -14.65
CA GLY A 87 -1.18 -4.94 -15.11
C GLY A 87 -2.22 -5.12 -16.22
N VAL A 88 -2.78 -6.33 -16.37
CA VAL A 88 -3.90 -6.56 -17.29
C VAL A 88 -5.07 -5.69 -16.85
N SER A 89 -5.42 -4.73 -17.68
CA SER A 89 -6.56 -3.85 -17.50
C SER A 89 -7.34 -3.85 -18.81
N TYR A 90 -8.67 -3.73 -18.68
CA TYR A 90 -9.56 -3.69 -19.82
C TYR A 90 -10.12 -2.28 -19.93
N ASP A 91 -9.89 -1.65 -21.07
CA ASP A 91 -10.51 -0.38 -21.40
C ASP A 91 -11.92 -0.65 -21.95
N HIS A 92 -12.93 -0.23 -21.20
CA HIS A 92 -14.34 -0.39 -21.56
C HIS A 92 -14.93 0.89 -22.19
N SER A 93 -14.11 1.95 -22.37
CA SER A 93 -14.58 3.25 -22.87
C SER A 93 -15.18 3.17 -24.27
N ASN A 94 -14.68 2.27 -25.11
CA ASN A 94 -15.08 2.12 -26.51
C ASN A 94 -15.94 0.87 -26.78
N CYS A 95 -16.49 0.23 -25.74
CA CYS A 95 -17.37 -0.91 -25.92
C CYS A 95 -18.76 -0.54 -26.50
N ASN A 96 -19.09 0.77 -26.55
CA ASN A 96 -20.37 1.30 -27.00
C ASN A 96 -21.58 0.59 -26.34
N ASP A 97 -21.42 0.20 -25.08
CA ASP A 97 -22.43 -0.50 -24.30
C ASP A 97 -23.31 0.51 -23.54
N PRO A 98 -24.59 0.68 -23.93
CA PRO A 98 -25.48 1.64 -23.30
C PRO A 98 -25.88 1.26 -21.86
N VAL A 99 -25.81 -0.03 -21.49
CA VAL A 99 -26.07 -0.48 -20.11
C VAL A 99 -24.89 -0.09 -19.23
N TYR A 100 -23.67 -0.35 -19.70
CA TYR A 100 -22.45 0.04 -18.99
C TYR A 100 -22.40 1.55 -18.76
N ALA A 101 -22.69 2.36 -19.78
CA ALA A 101 -22.69 3.81 -19.67
C ALA A 101 -23.65 4.32 -18.56
N ARG A 102 -24.88 3.79 -18.52
CA ARG A 102 -25.87 4.13 -17.49
C ARG A 102 -25.40 3.72 -16.09
N LEU A 103 -24.87 2.51 -15.94
CA LEU A 103 -24.37 2.04 -14.64
C LEU A 103 -23.20 2.87 -14.12
N VAL A 104 -22.31 3.33 -15.02
CA VAL A 104 -21.20 4.22 -14.64
C VAL A 104 -21.73 5.59 -14.18
N GLU A 105 -22.71 6.15 -14.88
CA GLU A 105 -23.36 7.41 -14.50
C GLU A 105 -24.08 7.29 -13.15
N GLU A 106 -24.90 6.25 -12.97
CA GLU A 106 -25.59 5.97 -11.70
C GLU A 106 -24.59 5.81 -10.55
N ARG A 107 -23.49 5.06 -10.76
CA ARG A 107 -22.43 4.92 -9.77
C ARG A 107 -21.82 6.27 -9.40
N MET A 108 -21.52 7.13 -10.38
CA MET A 108 -20.96 8.46 -10.11
C MET A 108 -21.89 9.33 -9.28
N LEU A 109 -23.20 9.31 -9.58
CA LEU A 109 -24.20 10.04 -8.83
C LEU A 109 -24.37 9.49 -7.40
N LEU A 110 -24.40 8.16 -7.25
CA LEU A 110 -24.49 7.50 -5.95
C LEU A 110 -23.25 7.79 -5.10
N ASP A 111 -22.05 7.71 -5.67
CA ASP A 111 -20.80 8.04 -4.96
C ASP A 111 -20.79 9.50 -4.48
N ALA A 112 -21.33 10.42 -5.27
CA ALA A 112 -21.46 11.82 -4.87
C ALA A 112 -22.43 11.98 -3.68
N LYS A 113 -23.62 11.36 -3.74
CA LYS A 113 -24.60 11.37 -2.65
C LYS A 113 -24.06 10.74 -1.37
N ILE A 114 -23.34 9.62 -1.49
CA ILE A 114 -22.69 8.96 -0.35
C ILE A 114 -21.65 9.89 0.28
N LYS A 115 -20.78 10.52 -0.52
CA LYS A 115 -19.78 11.46 -0.01
C LYS A 115 -20.41 12.66 0.71
N GLU A 116 -21.49 13.21 0.19
CA GLU A 116 -22.24 14.28 0.85
C GLU A 116 -22.82 13.81 2.18
N ARG A 117 -23.44 12.62 2.20
CA ARG A 117 -23.98 12.03 3.43
C ARG A 117 -22.89 11.75 4.46
N GLU A 118 -21.73 11.24 4.05
CA GLU A 118 -20.56 11.03 4.93
C GLU A 118 -20.03 12.35 5.50
N ALA A 119 -19.99 13.42 4.69
CA ALA A 119 -19.58 14.75 5.16
C ALA A 119 -20.56 15.29 6.20
N PHE A 120 -21.87 15.12 5.96
CA PHE A 120 -22.91 15.46 6.92
C PHE A 120 -22.76 14.68 8.24
N LEU A 121 -22.60 13.35 8.18
CA LEU A 121 -22.45 12.49 9.36
C LEU A 121 -21.21 12.85 10.20
N LYS A 122 -20.16 13.45 9.63
CA LYS A 122 -19.00 13.93 10.38
C LYS A 122 -19.29 15.16 11.25
N THR A 123 -20.36 15.89 10.96
CA THR A 123 -20.67 17.19 11.57
C THR A 123 -21.95 17.21 12.41
N VAL A 124 -22.77 16.18 12.29
CA VAL A 124 -24.08 16.13 12.94
C VAL A 124 -23.94 15.99 14.47
N PRO A 125 -24.75 16.71 15.28
CA PRO A 125 -24.81 16.48 16.72
C PRO A 125 -25.29 15.07 17.05
N ASP A 126 -24.88 14.56 18.21
CA ASP A 126 -25.37 13.28 18.71
C ASP A 126 -26.87 13.31 19.01
N ASN A 127 -27.55 12.19 18.79
CA ASN A 127 -28.99 12.03 18.93
C ASN A 127 -29.84 12.98 18.07
N THR A 128 -29.36 13.35 16.87
CA THR A 128 -30.14 14.17 15.95
C THR A 128 -31.32 13.37 15.40
N THR A 129 -32.54 13.86 15.58
CA THR A 129 -33.74 13.25 15.00
C THR A 129 -33.91 13.75 13.56
N VAL A 130 -34.06 12.82 12.62
CA VAL A 130 -34.30 13.10 11.20
C VAL A 130 -35.61 12.46 10.79
N ILE A 131 -36.36 13.16 9.95
CA ILE A 131 -37.57 12.66 9.31
C ILE A 131 -37.23 12.43 7.84
N ASP A 132 -37.48 11.23 7.34
CA ASP A 132 -37.39 10.94 5.92
C ASP A 132 -38.63 11.49 5.22
N ASP A 133 -38.45 12.47 4.33
CA ASP A 133 -39.57 13.10 3.63
C ASP A 133 -40.24 12.18 2.59
N GLU A 134 -39.57 11.10 2.15
CA GLU A 134 -40.09 10.15 1.16
C GLU A 134 -40.85 8.99 1.84
N THR A 135 -40.33 8.46 2.95
CA THR A 135 -40.94 7.31 3.66
C THR A 135 -41.79 7.71 4.86
N GLY A 136 -41.61 8.93 5.38
CA GLY A 136 -42.23 9.39 6.62
C GLY A 136 -41.62 8.78 7.89
N GLU A 137 -40.52 8.03 7.75
CA GLU A 137 -39.86 7.38 8.88
C GLU A 137 -39.07 8.39 9.72
N ILE A 138 -39.23 8.29 11.04
CA ILE A 138 -38.49 9.10 12.00
C ILE A 138 -37.38 8.23 12.56
N TYR A 139 -36.13 8.67 12.42
CA TYR A 139 -34.97 7.95 12.92
C TYR A 139 -33.96 8.87 13.58
N THR A 140 -33.18 8.31 14.50
CA THR A 140 -32.11 9.02 15.20
C THR A 140 -30.78 8.71 14.53
N ILE A 141 -29.99 9.75 14.28
CA ILE A 141 -28.63 9.63 13.77
C ILE A 141 -27.60 10.10 14.79
N HIS A 142 -26.43 9.47 14.71
CA HIS A 142 -25.27 9.73 15.53
C HIS A 142 -24.11 10.19 14.64
N PRO A 143 -23.20 11.04 15.15
CA PRO A 143 -22.01 11.45 14.41
C PRO A 143 -21.09 10.28 14.07
N ALA A 144 -20.35 10.43 12.99
CA ALA A 144 -19.23 9.54 12.67
C ALA A 144 -18.16 9.61 13.77
N ILE A 145 -17.73 8.44 14.25
CA ILE A 145 -16.66 8.34 15.24
C ILE A 145 -15.32 8.59 14.54
N ARG A 146 -14.61 9.65 14.95
CA ARG A 146 -13.25 9.89 14.47
C ARG A 146 -12.29 8.87 15.07
N MET A 147 -11.85 7.93 14.25
CA MET A 147 -10.78 6.99 14.60
C MET A 147 -9.45 7.50 14.00
N ALA A 148 -8.48 7.83 14.86
CA ALA A 148 -7.15 8.24 14.42
C ALA A 148 -6.08 7.36 15.10
N LYS A 149 -5.11 6.92 14.31
CA LYS A 149 -3.86 6.31 14.79
C LYS A 149 -2.72 7.25 14.44
N MET A 150 -1.83 7.50 15.38
CA MET A 150 -0.61 8.28 15.10
C MET A 150 0.36 7.42 14.28
N SER A 151 0.99 8.04 13.28
CA SER A 151 2.00 7.42 12.41
C SER A 151 2.99 8.49 11.96
N TYR A 152 3.99 8.11 11.17
CA TYR A 152 5.03 9.01 10.66
C TYR A 152 5.24 8.81 9.15
N SER A 153 5.72 9.85 8.45
CA SER A 153 6.07 9.82 7.03
C SER A 153 7.48 10.34 6.83
N ILE A 154 8.26 9.70 5.95
CA ILE A 154 9.64 10.10 5.62
C ILE A 154 9.65 10.60 4.18
N THR A 155 10.17 11.81 3.96
CA THR A 155 10.35 12.41 2.62
C THR A 155 11.83 12.73 2.41
N PHE A 156 12.38 12.35 1.26
CA PHE A 156 13.74 12.71 0.85
C PHE A 156 13.69 13.92 -0.09
N ASN A 157 14.46 14.97 0.22
CA ASN A 157 14.53 16.16 -0.61
C ASN A 157 15.26 15.87 -1.92
N LYS A 158 14.79 16.48 -3.02
CA LYS A 158 15.57 16.55 -4.27
C LYS A 158 16.73 17.52 -4.04
N LYS A 159 17.95 17.09 -4.39
CA LYS A 159 19.09 18.01 -4.52
C LYS A 159 18.94 18.86 -5.77
#